data_AF-A0A218UX23-F1
#
_entry.id   AF-A0A218UX23-F1
#
_cell.length_a   1.000
_cell.length_b   1.000
_cell.length_c   1.000
_cell.angle_alpha   90.00
_cell.angle_beta   90.00
_cell.angle_gamma   90.00
#
_symmetry.space_group_name_H-M   'P 1'
#
loop_
_entity.id
_entity.type
_entity.pdbx_description
1 polymer ?
#
loop_
_entity_poly.entity_id
_entity_poly.type
_entity_poly.pdbx_seq_one_letter_code
_entity_poly.pdbx_strand_id
1 'polypeptide(L)'
;MAGRGGAAAARELLDVRPRPGLEDILLINSKCSSKNATTLQTIKVPRSNVLDRVQSFLPQMAQANDELKRKMVTAPAHEFDIEHLDSETEKVIEMNVAVVELSDSDTDEELLTSEDDSESDEDDSVTDEVTVDNIKFPKQKGEKGKIEILDSKANE
;
A
#
# COMPACT_ATOMS: atom_id res chain seq x y z
N MET A 1 -41.33 9.00 -28.98
CA MET A 1 -40.19 9.93 -29.16
C MET A 1 -38.93 9.16 -28.79
N ALA A 2 -38.32 8.47 -29.76
CA ALA A 2 -37.21 7.56 -29.51
C ALA A 2 -35.88 8.32 -29.68
N GLY A 3 -35.15 8.51 -28.58
CA GLY A 3 -33.81 9.09 -28.58
C GLY A 3 -32.82 8.10 -29.20
N ARG A 4 -32.47 8.33 -30.46
CA ARG A 4 -31.41 7.62 -31.18
C ARG A 4 -30.22 8.57 -31.28
N GLY A 5 -29.23 8.40 -30.43
CA GLY A 5 -28.00 9.20 -30.50
C GLY A 5 -27.02 8.75 -29.43
N GLY A 6 -25.95 8.04 -29.82
CA GLY A 6 -24.90 7.70 -28.87
C GLY A 6 -23.91 6.61 -29.29
N ALA A 7 -24.18 5.82 -30.33
CA ALA A 7 -23.26 4.74 -30.74
C ALA A 7 -22.25 5.13 -31.82
N ALA A 8 -22.50 6.21 -32.57
CA ALA A 8 -21.64 6.62 -33.68
C ALA A 8 -20.39 7.39 -33.22
N ALA A 9 -20.53 8.24 -32.20
CA ALA A 9 -19.45 9.09 -31.70
C ALA A 9 -18.28 8.29 -31.08
N ALA A 10 -18.55 7.13 -30.51
CA ALA A 10 -17.52 6.29 -29.90
C ALA A 10 -16.60 5.61 -30.93
N ARG A 11 -17.08 5.37 -32.16
CA ARG A 11 -16.29 4.71 -33.21
C ARG A 11 -15.29 5.65 -33.87
N GLU A 12 -15.65 6.93 -34.00
CA GLU A 12 -14.79 7.96 -34.60
C GLU A 12 -13.58 8.29 -33.71
N LEU A 13 -13.72 8.19 -32.39
CA LEU A 13 -12.62 8.39 -31.43
C LEU A 13 -11.64 7.20 -31.36
N LEU A 14 -12.03 6.03 -31.87
CA LEU A 14 -11.18 4.84 -31.95
C LEU A 14 -10.48 4.70 -33.31
N ASP A 15 -10.83 5.54 -34.30
CA ASP A 15 -10.21 5.53 -35.62
C ASP A 15 -8.86 6.25 -35.57
N VAL A 16 -7.84 5.54 -35.12
CA VAL A 16 -6.45 6.02 -35.17
C VAL A 16 -5.98 5.85 -36.62
N ARG A 17 -6.10 6.92 -37.40
CA ARG A 17 -5.53 6.96 -38.75
C ARG A 17 -4.02 6.66 -38.66
N PRO A 18 -3.48 5.69 -39.43
CA PRO A 18 -2.08 5.31 -39.33
C PRO A 18 -1.20 6.54 -39.55
N ARG A 19 -0.47 6.95 -38.50
CA ARG A 19 0.53 8.00 -38.59
C ARG A 19 1.90 7.33 -38.65
N PRO A 20 2.73 7.65 -39.67
CA PRO A 20 4.09 7.13 -39.76
C PRO A 20 4.85 7.43 -38.46
N GLY A 21 5.50 6.41 -37.90
CA GLY A 21 6.37 6.53 -36.72
C GLY A 21 5.73 6.16 -35.37
N LEU A 22 4.41 5.87 -35.32
CA LEU A 22 3.80 5.30 -34.10
C LEU A 22 4.32 3.88 -33.85
N GLU A 23 4.58 3.14 -34.92
CA GLU A 23 5.22 1.82 -34.93
C GLU A 23 6.63 1.83 -34.31
N ASP A 24 7.41 2.91 -34.50
CA ASP A 24 8.76 3.04 -33.95
C ASP A 24 8.72 3.43 -32.46
N ILE A 25 7.73 4.24 -32.05
CA ILE A 25 7.50 4.62 -30.65
C ILE A 25 6.98 3.43 -29.83
N LEU A 26 6.09 2.63 -30.42
CA LEU A 26 5.47 1.48 -29.76
C LEU A 26 6.24 0.17 -29.98
N LEU A 27 7.39 0.20 -30.68
CA LEU A 27 8.17 -0.98 -31.09
C LEU A 27 7.30 -2.07 -31.74
N ILE A 28 6.29 -1.68 -32.49
CA ILE A 28 5.39 -2.61 -33.19
C ILE A 28 6.04 -2.97 -34.53
N ASN A 29 6.95 -3.93 -34.50
CA ASN A 29 7.56 -4.47 -35.71
C ASN A 29 6.46 -5.13 -36.57
N SER A 30 6.19 -4.57 -37.75
CA SER A 30 5.11 -5.00 -38.68
C SER A 30 5.30 -6.37 -39.35
N LYS A 31 6.22 -7.21 -38.87
CA LYS A 31 6.42 -8.58 -39.38
C LYS A 31 5.76 -9.60 -38.47
N CYS A 32 4.43 -9.68 -38.54
CA CYS A 32 3.72 -10.91 -38.20
C CYS A 32 4.05 -11.95 -39.28
N SER A 33 5.14 -12.69 -39.09
CA SER A 33 5.42 -13.91 -39.85
C SER A 33 4.30 -14.90 -39.53
N SER A 34 3.37 -15.06 -40.46
CA SER A 34 2.25 -16.00 -40.43
C SER A 34 2.73 -17.45 -40.47
N LYS A 35 3.34 -17.94 -39.38
CA LYS A 35 3.63 -19.36 -39.13
C LYS A 35 3.56 -19.54 -37.62
N ASN A 36 2.44 -20.09 -37.16
CA ASN A 36 2.00 -20.20 -35.76
C ASN A 36 1.34 -18.92 -35.24
N ALA A 37 0.13 -18.65 -35.72
CA ALA A 37 -0.85 -17.85 -35.01
C ALA A 37 -1.29 -18.62 -33.75
N THR A 38 -0.41 -18.73 -32.77
CA THR A 38 -0.82 -19.03 -31.41
C THR A 38 -1.68 -17.86 -30.99
N THR A 39 -2.98 -18.07 -30.83
CA THR A 39 -3.88 -17.11 -30.19
C THR A 39 -3.31 -16.79 -28.82
N LEU A 40 -2.58 -15.68 -28.70
CA LEU A 40 -2.16 -15.13 -27.42
C LEU A 40 -3.43 -14.74 -26.68
N GLN A 41 -3.91 -15.65 -25.82
CA GLN A 41 -5.09 -15.42 -25.00
C GLN A 41 -4.65 -14.62 -23.79
N THR A 42 -5.16 -13.40 -23.67
CA THR A 42 -5.06 -12.65 -22.41
C THR A 42 -6.02 -13.28 -21.41
N ILE A 43 -5.46 -13.91 -20.38
CA ILE A 43 -6.22 -14.40 -19.22
C ILE A 43 -6.34 -13.29 -18.17
N LYS A 44 -7.53 -13.15 -17.60
CA LYS A 44 -7.78 -12.22 -16.51
C LYS A 44 -7.10 -12.76 -15.25
N VAL A 45 -6.23 -11.96 -14.64
CA VAL A 45 -5.59 -12.30 -13.37
C VAL A 45 -6.67 -12.43 -12.28
N PRO A 46 -6.68 -13.53 -11.51
CA PRO A 46 -7.58 -13.68 -10.37
C PRO A 46 -7.42 -12.55 -9.35
N ARG A 47 -8.51 -12.21 -8.66
CA ARG A 47 -8.50 -11.20 -7.60
C ARG A 47 -7.76 -11.77 -6.38
N SER A 48 -6.91 -10.96 -5.74
CA SER A 48 -6.16 -11.44 -4.57
C SER A 48 -7.07 -11.54 -3.34
N ASN A 49 -6.86 -12.60 -2.57
CA ASN A 49 -7.52 -12.86 -1.29
C ASN A 49 -7.33 -11.71 -0.27
N VAL A 50 -6.18 -11.04 -0.30
CA VAL A 50 -5.89 -9.86 0.55
C VAL A 50 -6.79 -8.69 0.19
N LEU A 51 -6.97 -8.41 -1.10
CA LEU A 51 -7.83 -7.29 -1.54
C LEU A 51 -9.30 -7.53 -1.18
N ASP A 52 -9.75 -8.77 -1.16
CA ASP A 52 -11.11 -9.12 -0.70
C ASP A 52 -11.29 -8.87 0.80
N ARG A 53 -10.28 -9.21 1.62
CA ARG A 53 -10.30 -8.96 3.07
C ARG A 53 -10.25 -7.47 3.41
N VAL A 54 -9.41 -6.71 2.71
CA VAL A 54 -9.36 -5.24 2.89
C VAL A 54 -10.70 -4.62 2.51
N GLN A 55 -11.32 -5.09 1.42
CA GLN A 55 -12.62 -4.60 1.00
C GLN A 55 -13.73 -4.88 2.03
N SER A 56 -13.69 -6.02 2.73
CA SER A 56 -14.68 -6.34 3.77
C SER A 56 -14.40 -5.66 5.12
N PHE A 57 -13.13 -5.33 5.41
CA PHE A 57 -12.71 -4.73 6.68
C PHE A 57 -12.94 -3.21 6.73
N LEU A 58 -12.65 -2.48 5.66
CA LEU A 58 -12.75 -1.01 5.66
C LEU A 58 -14.15 -0.47 6.05
N PRO A 59 -15.27 -1.07 5.59
CA PRO A 59 -16.60 -0.66 6.04
C PRO A 59 -16.82 -0.84 7.55
N GLN A 60 -16.31 -1.93 8.13
CA GLN A 60 -16.42 -2.22 9.57
C GLN A 60 -15.59 -1.22 10.38
N MET A 61 -14.37 -0.91 9.92
CA MET A 61 -13.53 0.10 10.53
C MET A 61 -14.19 1.49 10.48
N ALA A 62 -14.76 1.86 9.33
CA ALA A 62 -15.48 3.13 9.20
C ALA A 62 -16.65 3.22 10.18
N GLN A 63 -17.45 2.16 10.29
CA GLN A 63 -18.55 2.09 11.24
C GLN A 63 -18.08 2.22 12.70
N ALA A 64 -17.00 1.54 13.08
CA ALA A 64 -16.42 1.62 14.42
C ALA A 64 -15.93 3.05 14.72
N ASN A 65 -15.31 3.72 13.75
CA ASN A 65 -14.88 5.11 13.86
C ASN A 65 -16.06 6.06 14.04
N ASP A 66 -17.15 5.86 13.31
CA ASP A 66 -18.35 6.69 13.44
C ASP A 66 -19.08 6.46 14.77
N GLU A 67 -19.06 5.23 15.29
CA GLU A 67 -19.52 4.94 16.64
C GLU A 67 -18.66 5.63 17.71
N LEU A 68 -17.34 5.54 17.58
CA LEU A 68 -16.40 6.20 18.49
C LEU A 68 -16.65 7.71 18.52
N LYS A 69 -16.75 8.36 17.36
CA LYS A 69 -17.06 9.80 17.26
C LYS A 69 -18.38 10.16 17.94
N ARG A 70 -19.43 9.34 17.77
CA ARG A 70 -20.71 9.57 18.45
C ARG A 70 -20.55 9.48 19.97
N LYS A 71 -19.84 8.47 20.46
CA LYS A 71 -19.59 8.28 21.89
C LYS A 71 -18.79 9.44 22.48
N MET A 72 -17.75 9.92 21.79
CA MET A 72 -16.92 11.06 22.22
C MET A 72 -17.72 12.37 22.39
N VAL A 73 -18.84 12.55 21.67
CA VAL A 73 -19.68 13.75 21.81
C VAL A 73 -20.55 13.68 23.07
N THR A 74 -20.99 12.48 23.45
CA THR A 74 -21.93 12.28 24.58
C THR A 74 -21.25 11.94 25.90
N ALA A 75 -20.11 11.25 25.86
CA ALA A 75 -19.39 10.81 27.04
C ALA A 75 -18.29 11.81 27.45
N PRO A 76 -17.91 11.86 28.73
CA PRO A 76 -16.82 12.72 29.19
C PRO A 76 -15.48 12.40 28.52
N ALA A 77 -14.65 13.42 28.29
CA ALA A 77 -13.36 13.25 27.62
C ALA A 77 -12.38 12.29 28.33
N HIS A 78 -12.47 12.16 29.66
CA HIS A 78 -11.59 11.29 30.44
C HIS A 78 -11.79 9.79 30.14
N GLU A 79 -12.96 9.39 29.65
CA GLU A 79 -13.25 7.98 29.30
C GLU A 79 -12.48 7.53 28.04
N PHE A 80 -11.99 8.48 27.25
CA PHE A 80 -11.20 8.23 26.04
C PHE A 80 -9.74 8.67 26.19
N ASP A 81 -9.32 9.03 27.40
CA ASP A 81 -7.93 9.36 27.68
C ASP A 81 -7.11 8.07 27.86
N ILE A 82 -6.19 7.84 26.93
CA ILE A 82 -5.34 6.65 26.90
C ILE A 82 -4.04 6.83 27.72
N GLU A 83 -3.76 8.03 28.22
CA GLU A 83 -2.56 8.32 29.00
C GLU A 83 -2.82 8.18 30.52
N HIS A 84 -4.04 8.51 30.96
CA HIS A 84 -4.43 8.57 32.37
C HIS A 84 -5.49 7.53 32.75
N LEU A 85 -5.10 6.25 32.69
CA LEU A 85 -5.95 5.14 33.13
C LEU A 85 -6.04 5.06 34.67
N ASP A 86 -7.08 4.39 35.17
CA ASP A 86 -7.25 4.14 36.60
C ASP A 86 -6.03 3.42 37.16
N SER A 87 -5.58 3.83 38.36
CA SER A 87 -4.35 3.30 38.98
C SER A 87 -4.41 1.80 39.30
N GLU A 88 -5.61 1.20 39.22
CA GLU A 88 -5.86 -0.23 39.41
C GLU A 88 -5.69 -1.03 38.12
N THR A 89 -5.66 -0.37 36.95
CA THR A 89 -5.47 -0.99 35.64
C THR A 89 -3.99 -1.00 35.25
N GLU A 90 -3.50 -2.14 34.79
CA GLU A 90 -2.12 -2.28 34.32
C GLU A 90 -1.95 -1.49 33.01
N LYS A 91 -0.82 -0.80 32.85
CA LYS A 91 -0.51 0.02 31.66
C LYS A 91 -0.07 -0.87 30.49
N VAL A 92 -0.99 -1.70 30.00
CA VAL A 92 -0.75 -2.62 28.88
C VAL A 92 -1.68 -2.27 27.73
N ILE A 93 -1.13 -2.19 26.51
CA ILE A 93 -1.90 -2.03 25.28
C ILE A 93 -2.01 -3.41 24.62
N GLU A 94 -3.22 -3.98 24.62
CA GLU A 94 -3.50 -5.22 23.89
C GLU A 94 -3.60 -4.90 22.39
N MET A 95 -2.61 -5.34 21.63
CA MET A 95 -2.59 -5.16 20.18
C MET A 95 -3.03 -6.44 19.49
N ASN A 96 -4.22 -6.42 18.90
CA ASN A 96 -4.69 -7.49 18.02
C ASN A 96 -3.97 -7.41 16.67
N VAL A 97 -2.76 -8.00 16.57
CA VAL A 97 -2.00 -8.09 15.31
C VAL A 97 -2.53 -9.26 14.48
N ALA A 98 -3.21 -8.97 13.38
CA ALA A 98 -3.51 -9.97 12.38
C ALA A 98 -2.26 -10.23 11.53
N VAL A 99 -1.43 -11.19 11.93
CA VAL A 99 -0.34 -11.72 11.08
C VAL A 99 -0.98 -12.56 9.99
N VAL A 100 -1.06 -12.02 8.78
CA VAL A 100 -1.54 -12.79 7.62
C VAL A 100 -0.36 -13.55 7.06
N GLU A 101 -0.38 -14.88 7.20
CA GLU A 101 0.46 -15.76 6.40
C GLU A 101 0.13 -15.49 4.93
N LEU A 102 1.04 -14.80 4.25
CA LEU A 102 1.04 -14.72 2.79
C LEU A 102 1.42 -16.12 2.32
N SER A 103 0.44 -17.01 2.17
CA SER A 103 0.71 -18.33 1.60
C SER A 103 1.41 -18.13 0.27
N ASP A 104 2.64 -18.62 0.23
CA ASP A 104 3.54 -18.54 -0.91
C ASP A 104 2.79 -18.97 -2.18
N SER A 105 3.01 -18.22 -3.24
CA SER A 105 2.58 -18.56 -4.60
C SER A 105 2.83 -20.04 -4.85
N ASP A 106 1.79 -20.83 -5.18
CA ASP A 106 1.87 -22.23 -5.60
C ASP A 106 2.79 -22.38 -6.83
N THR A 107 4.09 -22.41 -6.57
CA THR A 107 5.13 -22.80 -7.50
C THR A 107 5.86 -23.90 -6.76
N ASP A 108 5.42 -25.14 -7.00
CA ASP A 108 6.16 -26.35 -6.66
C ASP A 108 7.62 -26.12 -7.05
N GLU A 109 8.53 -26.02 -6.09
CA GLU A 109 9.91 -26.53 -6.17
C GLU A 109 10.53 -26.45 -4.74
N GLU A 110 10.68 -27.62 -4.11
CA GLU A 110 11.76 -27.99 -3.19
C GLU A 110 11.84 -27.37 -1.76
N LEU A 111 11.30 -28.13 -0.81
CA LEU A 111 11.97 -28.53 0.45
C LEU A 111 12.56 -27.38 1.31
N LEU A 112 11.70 -26.71 2.08
CA LEU A 112 12.11 -25.94 3.25
C LEU A 112 12.70 -26.89 4.30
N THR A 113 14.01 -27.13 4.23
CA THR A 113 14.76 -27.70 5.36
C THR A 113 14.67 -26.69 6.51
N SER A 114 13.93 -27.07 7.56
CA SER A 114 13.96 -26.43 8.85
C SER A 114 15.35 -26.63 9.47
N GLU A 115 16.27 -25.73 9.16
CA GLU A 115 17.48 -25.56 9.96
C GLU A 115 17.14 -24.63 11.12
N ASP A 116 17.18 -25.23 12.31
CA ASP A 116 17.12 -24.62 13.63
C ASP A 116 18.26 -23.61 13.78
N ASP A 117 18.01 -22.35 13.43
CA ASP A 117 18.89 -21.23 13.77
C ASP A 117 18.31 -20.52 14.98
N SER A 118 18.59 -21.12 16.14
CA SER A 118 18.31 -20.56 17.45
C SER A 118 19.30 -19.43 17.75
N GLU A 119 19.25 -18.36 16.96
CA GLU A 119 19.96 -17.11 17.25
C GLU A 119 19.15 -16.35 18.31
N SER A 120 19.47 -16.65 19.57
CA SER A 120 19.09 -15.86 20.74
C SER A 120 19.76 -14.49 20.63
N ASP A 121 19.21 -13.61 19.80
CA ASP A 121 19.44 -12.18 19.97
C ASP A 121 18.79 -11.80 21.29
N GLU A 122 19.63 -11.59 22.30
CA GLU A 122 19.26 -10.84 23.49
C GLU A 122 18.86 -9.45 23.02
N ASP A 123 17.58 -9.29 22.68
CA ASP A 123 16.95 -8.01 22.39
C ASP A 123 16.89 -7.27 23.73
N ASP A 124 18.04 -6.73 24.13
CA ASP A 124 18.18 -5.68 25.15
C ASP A 124 17.56 -4.42 24.55
N SER A 125 16.24 -4.47 24.36
CA SER A 125 15.43 -3.34 23.97
C SER A 125 15.43 -2.41 25.17
N VAL A 126 16.47 -1.58 25.25
CA VAL A 126 16.65 -0.59 26.30
C VAL A 126 15.42 0.31 26.27
N THR A 127 14.54 0.18 27.28
CA THR A 127 13.31 0.98 27.40
C THR A 127 13.60 2.42 27.88
N ASP A 128 14.86 2.83 27.87
CA ASP A 128 15.29 4.13 28.35
C ASP A 128 14.92 5.24 27.37
N GLU A 129 14.71 6.44 27.92
CA GLU A 129 14.35 7.64 27.16
C GLU A 129 15.40 7.94 26.08
N VAL A 130 14.94 8.06 24.83
CA VAL A 130 15.80 8.39 23.70
C VAL A 130 16.13 9.88 23.72
N THR A 131 17.30 10.22 24.26
CA THR A 131 17.84 11.58 24.27
C THR A 131 18.71 11.84 23.03
N VAL A 132 19.02 13.12 22.75
CA VAL A 132 19.95 13.51 21.67
C VAL A 132 21.34 12.86 21.80
N ASP A 133 21.71 12.44 23.01
CA ASP A 133 23.00 11.79 23.29
C ASP A 133 22.98 10.28 22.99
N ASN A 134 21.79 9.67 22.92
CA ASN A 134 21.59 8.24 22.66
C ASN A 134 21.38 7.92 21.16
N ILE A 135 21.08 8.94 20.34
CA ILE A 135 20.82 8.76 18.90
C ILE A 135 22.13 8.67 18.13
N LYS A 136 22.47 7.45 17.67
CA LYS A 136 23.66 7.21 16.86
C LYS A 136 23.41 7.52 15.38
N PHE A 137 23.78 8.72 14.95
CA PHE A 137 23.80 9.03 13.51
C PHE A 137 24.91 8.24 12.78
N PRO A 138 24.66 7.75 11.55
CA PRO A 138 25.72 7.18 10.73
C PRO A 138 26.82 8.23 10.52
N LYS A 139 28.09 7.81 10.68
CA LYS A 139 29.24 8.69 10.50
C LYS A 139 29.16 9.33 9.11
N GLN A 140 29.02 10.66 9.05
CA GLN A 140 29.02 11.41 7.79
C GLN A 140 30.37 11.21 7.08
N LYS A 141 30.46 10.24 6.16
CA LYS A 141 31.54 10.15 5.18
C LYS A 141 31.10 10.92 3.94
N GLY A 142 31.53 12.17 3.81
CA GLY A 142 31.32 12.97 2.60
C GLY A 142 30.38 14.17 2.77
N GLU A 143 30.35 14.99 1.71
CA GLU A 143 29.74 16.33 1.62
C GLU A 143 28.35 16.41 2.27
N LYS A 144 28.16 17.37 3.18
CA LYS A 144 26.89 17.61 3.86
C LYS A 144 25.85 18.10 2.84
N GLY A 145 24.64 17.57 2.89
CA GLY A 145 23.51 18.11 2.10
C GLY A 145 23.27 19.58 2.43
N LYS A 146 23.14 20.42 1.39
CA LYS A 146 22.83 21.85 1.53
C LYS A 146 21.31 22.01 1.54
N ILE A 147 20.74 22.35 2.69
CA ILE A 147 19.33 22.69 2.81
C ILE A 147 19.21 24.19 2.54
N GLU A 148 18.45 24.57 1.51
CA GLU A 148 18.14 25.97 1.18
C GLU A 148 16.65 26.20 1.41
N ILE A 149 16.32 27.27 2.13
CA ILE A 149 14.94 27.70 2.38
C ILE A 149 14.54 28.60 1.21
N LEU A 150 13.61 28.13 0.36
CA LEU A 150 13.06 28.94 -0.72
C LEU A 150 11.87 29.73 -0.19
N ASP A 151 12.06 31.04 0.01
CA ASP A 151 10.96 31.96 0.26
C ASP A 151 10.04 31.97 -0.96
N SER A 152 8.84 31.41 -0.80
CA SER A 152 7.81 31.46 -1.82
C SER A 152 7.38 32.92 -1.96
N LYS A 153 7.74 33.56 -3.08
CA LYS A 153 7.28 34.90 -3.40
C LYS A 153 5.75 34.89 -3.44
N ALA A 154 5.10 35.48 -2.44
CA ALA A 154 3.68 35.80 -2.51
C ALA A 154 3.51 36.81 -3.65
N ASN A 155 3.01 36.34 -4.79
CA ASN A 155 2.62 37.21 -5.88
C ASN A 155 1.27 37.81 -5.51
N GLU A 156 1.27 39.06 -5.05
CA GLU A 156 0.08 39.92 -4.96
C GLU A 156 -0.40 40.30 -6.37
#